data_AF-A0A1X0QBR3-F1
#
_entry.id   AF-A0A1X0QBR3-F1
#
_cell.length_a   1.000
_cell.length_b   1.000
_cell.length_c   1.000
_cell.angle_alpha   90.00
_cell.angle_beta   90.00
_cell.angle_gamma   90.00
#
_symmetry.space_group_name_H-M   'P 1'
#
loop_
_entity.id
_entity.type
_entity.pdbx_description
1 polymer ?
#
loop_
_entity_poly.entity_id
_entity_poly.type
_entity_poly.pdbx_seq_one_letter_code
_entity_poly.pdbx_strand_id
1 'polypeptide(L)'
;MNFLFILLNLINCYRINEMINLKYKIKELHSKTDCKTFYELLGISELSSSEKIYKSYKSLLKTPSPYPSLTNKEYRDLVITAYKILKNDKVKYDMLLKDKIYYFDESIELTIPKLVWVIFSVILVILTDFIVCLIRSINNKNNKKHLPEMVIKKIFRKLKIVK
;
A
#
# COMPACT_ATOMS: atom_id res chain seq x y z
N MET A 1 -5.46 21.23 -6.20
CA MET A 1 -4.21 20.76 -6.83
C MET A 1 -3.44 19.78 -5.95
N ASN A 2 -3.07 20.12 -4.70
CA ASN A 2 -2.26 19.23 -3.84
C ASN A 2 -2.92 17.90 -3.43
N PHE A 3 -4.25 17.86 -3.26
CA PHE A 3 -4.95 16.62 -2.87
C PHE A 3 -4.91 15.55 -3.97
N LEU A 4 -5.04 15.94 -5.24
CA LEU A 4 -4.96 15.03 -6.38
C LEU A 4 -3.55 14.43 -6.49
N PHE A 5 -2.51 15.25 -6.24
CA PHE A 5 -1.12 14.82 -6.24
C PHE A 5 -0.82 13.81 -5.11
N ILE A 6 -1.36 14.03 -3.90
CA ILE A 6 -1.21 13.09 -2.78
C ILE A 6 -1.90 11.75 -3.12
N LEU A 7 -3.10 11.80 -3.70
CA LEU A 7 -3.87 10.62 -4.06
C LEU A 7 -3.19 9.79 -5.17
N LEU A 8 -2.61 10.45 -6.18
CA LEU A 8 -1.77 9.83 -7.21
C LEU A 8 -0.52 9.17 -6.62
N ASN A 9 0.16 9.82 -5.66
CA ASN A 9 1.33 9.24 -5.00
C ASN A 9 0.98 8.03 -4.13
N LEU A 10 -0.17 8.03 -3.45
CA LEU A 10 -0.65 6.88 -2.68
C LEU A 10 -0.94 5.68 -3.59
N ILE A 11 -1.61 5.90 -4.73
CA ILE A 11 -1.88 4.84 -5.72
C ILE A 11 -0.57 4.27 -6.28
N ASN A 12 0.40 5.14 -6.59
CA ASN A 12 1.71 4.70 -7.07
C ASN A 12 2.49 3.92 -6.00
N CYS A 13 2.47 4.38 -4.74
CA CYS A 13 3.10 3.67 -3.63
C CYS A 13 2.49 2.28 -3.42
N TYR A 14 1.16 2.16 -3.51
CA TYR A 14 0.47 0.88 -3.41
C TYR A 14 0.87 -0.07 -4.55
N ARG A 15 0.91 0.41 -5.79
CA ARG A 15 1.36 -0.37 -6.96
C ARG A 15 2.81 -0.85 -6.83
N ILE A 16 3.70 0.02 -6.35
CA ILE A 16 5.11 -0.33 -6.14
C ILE A 16 5.25 -1.43 -5.08
N ASN A 17 4.50 -1.32 -3.98
CA ASN A 17 4.54 -2.32 -2.90
C ASN A 17 4.08 -3.71 -3.37
N GLU A 18 3.05 -3.79 -4.21
CA GLU A 18 2.61 -5.07 -4.79
C GLU A 18 3.70 -5.72 -5.66
N MET A 19 4.41 -4.92 -6.48
CA MET A 19 5.50 -5.42 -7.32
C MET A 19 6.68 -5.93 -6.49
N ILE A 20 7.03 -5.24 -5.40
CA ILE A 20 8.10 -5.67 -4.47
C ILE A 20 7.74 -6.99 -3.80
N ASN A 21 6.51 -7.12 -3.29
CA ASN A 21 6.04 -8.36 -2.70
C ASN A 21 6.11 -9.53 -3.69
N LEU A 22 5.83 -9.27 -4.97
CA LEU A 22 5.89 -10.28 -6.01
C LEU A 22 7.36 -10.68 -6.29
N LYS A 23 8.28 -9.72 -6.36
CA LYS A 23 9.72 -9.98 -6.48
C LYS A 23 10.26 -10.81 -5.32
N TYR A 24 9.89 -10.47 -4.07
CA TYR A 24 10.34 -11.22 -2.90
C TYR A 24 9.94 -12.69 -2.98
N LYS A 25 8.71 -12.98 -3.42
CA LYS A 25 8.24 -14.37 -3.61
C LYS A 25 9.00 -15.09 -4.72
N ILE A 26 9.43 -14.40 -5.77
CA ILE A 26 10.28 -14.98 -6.82
C ILE A 26 11.69 -15.26 -6.28
N LYS A 27 12.27 -14.31 -5.51
CA LYS A 27 13.56 -14.52 -4.83
C LYS A 27 13.51 -15.71 -3.88
N GLU A 28 12.40 -15.85 -3.15
CA GLU A 28 12.14 -17.00 -2.29
C GLU A 28 12.08 -18.31 -3.09
N LEU A 29 11.37 -18.33 -4.24
CA LEU A 29 11.35 -19.49 -5.16
C LEU A 29 12.77 -19.90 -5.57
N HIS A 30 13.58 -18.96 -6.03
CA HIS A 30 14.95 -19.21 -6.50
C HIS A 30 15.89 -19.63 -5.38
N SER A 31 15.65 -19.15 -4.15
CA SER A 31 16.46 -19.55 -2.99
C SER A 31 16.18 -20.97 -2.50
N LYS A 32 14.96 -21.47 -2.76
CA LYS A 32 14.46 -22.74 -2.22
C LYS A 32 14.44 -23.87 -3.26
N THR A 33 14.40 -23.52 -4.54
CA THR A 33 14.26 -24.46 -5.66
C THR A 33 15.10 -24.02 -6.86
N ASP A 34 15.42 -24.95 -7.74
CA ASP A 34 16.11 -24.66 -9.00
C ASP A 34 15.15 -24.13 -10.10
N CYS A 35 13.86 -23.96 -9.78
CA CYS A 35 12.87 -23.44 -10.71
C CYS A 35 13.08 -21.95 -10.97
N LYS A 36 13.08 -21.55 -12.24
CA LYS A 36 13.15 -20.15 -12.65
C LYS A 36 11.81 -19.44 -12.53
N THR A 37 10.70 -20.17 -12.69
CA THR A 37 9.36 -19.59 -12.66
C THR A 37 8.36 -20.42 -11.85
N PHE A 38 7.26 -19.78 -11.43
CA PHE A 38 6.14 -20.48 -10.80
C PHE A 38 5.40 -21.40 -11.77
N TYR A 39 5.51 -21.17 -13.08
CA TYR A 39 5.02 -22.07 -14.11
C TYR A 39 5.80 -23.39 -14.12
N GLU A 40 7.13 -23.31 -14.02
CA GLU A 40 8.01 -24.48 -13.89
C GLU A 40 7.74 -25.25 -12.60
N LEU A 41 7.60 -24.56 -11.47
CA LEU A 41 7.27 -25.20 -10.20
C LEU A 41 5.97 -26.02 -10.28
N LEU A 42 4.96 -25.48 -10.97
CA LEU A 42 3.68 -26.15 -11.17
C LEU A 42 3.67 -27.12 -12.35
N GLY A 43 4.78 -27.28 -13.08
CA GLY A 43 4.89 -28.18 -14.24
C GLY A 43 3.92 -27.83 -15.38
N ILE A 44 3.66 -26.53 -15.59
CA ILE A 44 2.69 -26.04 -16.58
C ILE A 44 3.33 -25.00 -17.52
N SER A 45 2.73 -24.83 -18.70
CA SER A 45 3.11 -23.77 -19.64
C SER A 45 2.51 -22.42 -19.22
N GLU A 46 3.16 -21.30 -19.55
CA GLU A 46 2.69 -19.93 -19.32
C GLU A 46 1.28 -19.67 -19.92
N LEU A 47 0.97 -20.33 -21.03
CA LEU A 47 -0.33 -20.24 -21.73
C LEU A 47 -1.42 -21.15 -21.13
N SER A 48 -1.15 -21.82 -20.00
CA SER A 48 -2.12 -22.73 -19.39
C SER A 48 -3.36 -22.00 -18.89
N SER A 49 -4.52 -22.63 -19.08
CA SER A 49 -5.80 -22.14 -18.57
C SER A 49 -5.86 -22.20 -17.04
N SER A 50 -6.74 -21.39 -16.44
CA SER A 50 -6.98 -21.35 -14.99
C SER A 50 -7.37 -22.71 -14.42
N GLU A 51 -8.15 -23.51 -15.16
CA GLU A 51 -8.49 -24.87 -14.78
C GLU A 51 -7.28 -25.80 -14.71
N LYS A 52 -6.37 -25.71 -15.69
CA LYS A 52 -5.15 -26.52 -15.71
C LYS A 52 -4.21 -26.14 -14.57
N ILE A 53 -4.09 -24.84 -14.28
CA ILE A 53 -3.35 -24.31 -13.12
C ILE A 53 -3.91 -24.91 -11.82
N TYR A 54 -5.24 -24.87 -11.65
CA TYR A 54 -5.89 -25.41 -10.45
C TYR A 54 -5.74 -26.93 -10.31
N LYS A 55 -5.87 -27.69 -11.40
CA LYS A 55 -5.66 -29.15 -11.41
C LYS A 55 -4.23 -29.50 -11.02
N SER A 56 -3.23 -28.81 -11.57
CA SER A 56 -1.83 -29.03 -11.21
C SER A 56 -1.57 -28.71 -9.74
N TYR A 57 -2.02 -27.54 -9.26
CA TYR A 57 -1.95 -27.15 -7.85
C TYR A 57 -2.52 -28.24 -6.92
N LYS A 58 -3.72 -28.76 -7.21
CA LYS A 58 -4.34 -29.82 -6.40
C LYS A 58 -3.57 -31.13 -6.41
N SER A 59 -2.96 -31.46 -7.55
CA SER A 59 -2.11 -32.65 -7.67
C SER A 59 -0.86 -32.50 -6.80
N LEU A 60 -0.15 -31.39 -6.92
CA LEU A 60 1.12 -31.15 -6.23
C LEU A 60 0.99 -31.03 -4.71
N LEU A 61 -0.17 -30.60 -4.19
CA LEU A 61 -0.41 -30.61 -2.74
C LEU A 61 -0.43 -32.01 -2.11
N LYS A 62 -0.77 -33.02 -2.90
CA LYS A 62 -0.83 -34.42 -2.45
C LYS A 62 0.52 -35.11 -2.62
N THR A 63 1.37 -34.59 -3.49
CA THR A 63 2.71 -35.11 -3.76
C THR A 63 3.68 -34.67 -2.67
N PRO A 64 4.59 -35.54 -2.19
CA PRO A 64 5.68 -35.11 -1.32
C PRO A 64 6.63 -34.16 -2.07
N SER A 65 7.42 -33.39 -1.31
CA SER A 65 8.43 -32.49 -1.87
C SER A 65 9.41 -33.29 -2.73
N PRO A 66 9.60 -32.93 -4.01
CA PRO A 66 10.67 -33.50 -4.83
C PRO A 66 12.04 -32.90 -4.51
N TYR A 67 12.08 -31.82 -3.70
CA TYR A 67 13.30 -31.11 -3.34
C TYR A 67 13.79 -31.57 -1.97
N PRO A 68 15.01 -32.13 -1.87
CA PRO A 68 15.56 -32.64 -0.62
C PRO A 68 15.87 -31.52 0.40
N SER A 69 16.06 -30.28 -0.08
CA SER A 69 16.29 -29.10 0.75
C SER A 69 15.04 -28.56 1.45
N LEU A 70 13.84 -29.02 1.06
CA LEU A 70 12.57 -28.49 1.53
C LEU A 70 11.79 -29.54 2.30
N THR A 71 11.23 -29.13 3.44
CA THR A 71 10.21 -29.94 4.11
C THR A 71 8.93 -29.99 3.27
N ASN A 72 8.13 -31.05 3.45
CA ASN A 72 6.82 -31.18 2.80
C ASN A 72 5.90 -29.98 3.08
N LYS A 73 6.03 -29.35 4.25
CA LYS A 73 5.26 -28.16 4.61
C LYS A 73 5.70 -26.95 3.79
N GLU A 74 7.00 -26.67 3.76
CA GLU A 74 7.54 -25.53 3.01
C GLU A 74 7.25 -25.66 1.51
N TYR A 75 7.39 -26.87 0.96
CA TYR A 75 7.04 -27.13 -0.43
C TYR A 75 5.56 -26.83 -0.72
N ARG A 76 4.64 -27.28 0.16
CA ARG A 76 3.21 -26.97 0.03
C ARG A 76 2.93 -25.48 0.11
N ASP A 77 3.57 -24.77 1.03
CA ASP A 77 3.43 -23.31 1.17
C ASP A 77 3.91 -22.60 -0.11
N LEU A 78 4.98 -23.10 -0.73
CA LEU A 78 5.51 -22.60 -2.01
C LEU A 78 4.53 -22.84 -3.16
N VAL A 79 3.97 -24.06 -3.25
CA VAL A 79 2.94 -24.43 -4.24
C VAL A 79 1.67 -23.60 -4.08
N ILE A 80 1.22 -23.34 -2.85
CA ILE A 80 0.08 -22.46 -2.56
C ILE A 80 0.39 -21.03 -3.01
N THR A 81 1.60 -20.55 -2.75
CA THR A 81 2.05 -19.22 -3.16
C THR A 81 2.07 -19.08 -4.67
N ALA A 82 2.62 -20.07 -5.38
CA ALA A 82 2.62 -20.13 -6.84
C ALA A 82 1.20 -20.07 -7.41
N TYR A 83 0.29 -20.89 -6.88
CA TYR A 83 -1.13 -20.88 -7.30
C TYR A 83 -1.80 -19.53 -7.05
N LYS A 84 -1.60 -18.90 -5.89
CA LYS A 84 -2.17 -17.58 -5.58
C LYS A 84 -1.69 -16.52 -6.57
N ILE A 85 -0.39 -16.50 -6.88
CA ILE A 85 0.19 -15.56 -7.84
C ILE A 85 -0.41 -15.79 -9.24
N LEU A 86 -0.40 -17.04 -9.74
CA LEU A 86 -0.90 -17.34 -11.07
C LEU A 86 -2.43 -17.21 -11.19
N LYS A 87 -3.17 -17.24 -10.09
CA LYS A 87 -4.63 -17.02 -10.10
C LYS A 87 -4.99 -15.54 -10.05
N ASN A 88 -4.38 -14.78 -9.16
CA ASN A 88 -4.81 -13.41 -8.84
C ASN A 88 -3.95 -12.34 -9.51
N ASP A 89 -2.65 -12.58 -9.64
CA ASP A 89 -1.65 -11.61 -10.08
C ASP A 89 -0.94 -12.04 -11.39
N LYS A 90 -1.53 -12.97 -12.16
CA LYS A 90 -0.91 -13.55 -13.38
C LYS A 90 -0.36 -12.48 -14.32
N VAL A 91 -1.19 -11.48 -14.64
CA VAL A 91 -0.82 -10.39 -15.56
C VAL A 91 0.40 -9.62 -15.05
N LYS A 92 0.43 -9.29 -13.76
CA LYS A 92 1.56 -8.57 -13.14
C LYS A 92 2.81 -9.44 -13.12
N TYR A 93 2.65 -10.72 -12.82
CA TYR A 93 3.75 -11.67 -12.83
C TYR A 93 4.36 -11.83 -14.22
N ASP A 94 3.52 -11.99 -15.25
CA ASP A 94 3.95 -12.09 -16.64
C ASP A 94 4.64 -10.82 -17.13
N MET A 95 4.18 -9.64 -16.68
CA MET A 95 4.89 -8.36 -16.92
C MET A 95 6.28 -8.36 -16.27
N LEU A 96 6.38 -8.82 -15.02
CA LEU A 96 7.63 -8.90 -14.27
C LEU A 96 8.63 -9.88 -14.91
N LEU A 97 8.15 -10.98 -15.49
CA LEU A 97 9.00 -11.93 -16.22
C LEU A 97 9.52 -11.36 -17.54
N LYS A 98 8.73 -10.50 -18.21
CA LYS A 98 9.11 -9.87 -19.48
C LYS A 98 10.10 -8.71 -19.29
N ASP A 99 9.92 -7.93 -18.24
CA ASP A 99 10.78 -6.78 -17.96
C ASP A 99 12.04 -7.18 -17.17
N LYS A 100 13.14 -7.41 -17.89
CA LYS A 100 14.48 -7.61 -17.29
C LYS A 100 14.91 -6.45 -16.36
N ILE A 101 14.34 -5.25 -16.54
CA ILE A 101 14.69 -4.03 -15.81
C ILE A 101 14.28 -4.10 -14.33
N TYR A 102 13.24 -4.85 -13.98
CA TYR A 102 12.80 -4.96 -12.59
C TYR A 102 13.59 -6.00 -11.78
N TYR A 103 14.48 -6.78 -12.40
CA TYR A 103 15.13 -7.90 -11.74
C TYR A 103 16.36 -7.54 -10.88
N PHE A 104 16.89 -6.32 -10.97
CA PHE A 104 18.17 -5.97 -10.31
C PHE A 104 18.26 -4.51 -9.88
N ASP A 105 17.47 -4.09 -8.90
CA ASP A 105 17.85 -2.87 -8.17
C ASP A 105 17.41 -2.94 -6.70
N GLU A 106 18.22 -3.62 -5.87
CA GLU A 106 18.07 -3.65 -4.41
C GLU A 106 18.12 -2.24 -3.79
N SER A 107 18.67 -1.25 -4.51
CA SER A 107 18.77 0.13 -4.06
C SER A 107 17.40 0.83 -3.92
N ILE A 108 16.40 0.43 -4.72
CA ILE A 108 15.06 1.01 -4.69
C ILE A 108 14.29 0.55 -3.44
N GLU A 109 14.57 -0.65 -2.91
CA GLU A 109 13.87 -1.20 -1.74
C GLU A 109 14.12 -0.38 -0.46
N LEU A 110 15.27 0.29 -0.36
CA LEU A 110 15.62 1.13 0.80
C LEU A 110 15.08 2.57 0.73
N THR A 111 14.66 3.04 -0.44
CA THR A 111 14.22 4.43 -0.63
C THR A 111 12.73 4.63 -0.35
N ILE A 112 11.91 3.61 -0.57
CA ILE A 112 10.46 3.66 -0.36
C ILE A 112 10.07 3.89 1.12
N PRO A 113 10.60 3.16 2.12
CA PRO A 113 10.25 3.41 3.51
C PRO A 113 10.65 4.82 3.96
N LYS A 114 11.75 5.37 3.43
CA LYS A 114 12.17 6.76 3.68
C LYS A 114 11.19 7.76 3.08
N LEU A 115 10.73 7.55 1.84
CA LEU A 115 9.77 8.41 1.18
C LEU A 115 8.40 8.42 1.89
N VAL A 116 7.93 7.24 2.33
CA VAL A 116 6.70 7.11 3.13
C VAL A 116 6.82 7.89 4.44
N TRP A 117 7.97 7.82 5.12
CA TRP A 117 8.22 8.59 6.35
C TRP A 117 8.20 10.11 6.12
N VAL A 118 8.78 10.58 5.02
CA VAL A 118 8.76 12.00 4.65
C VAL A 118 7.34 12.48 4.39
N ILE A 119 6.54 11.71 3.63
CA ILE A 119 5.14 12.05 3.36
C ILE A 119 4.33 12.05 4.66
N PHE A 120 4.53 11.07 5.53
CA PHE A 120 3.86 10.99 6.82
C PHE A 120 4.18 12.19 7.72
N SER A 121 5.44 12.63 7.73
CA SER A 121 5.88 13.83 8.46
C SER A 121 5.18 15.09 7.95
N VAL A 122 5.08 15.29 6.64
CA VAL A 122 4.36 16.43 6.05
C VAL A 122 2.88 16.42 6.43
N ILE A 123 2.23 15.25 6.42
CA ILE A 123 0.83 15.11 6.82
C ILE A 123 0.64 15.47 8.30
N LEU A 124 1.56 15.04 9.18
CA LEU A 124 1.50 15.39 10.61
C LEU A 124 1.56 16.89 10.83
N VAL A 125 2.45 17.61 10.14
CA VAL A 125 2.57 19.08 10.24
C VAL A 125 1.25 19.76 9.85
N ILE A 126 0.65 19.32 8.74
CA ILE A 126 -0.64 19.86 8.27
C ILE A 126 -1.76 19.56 9.28
N LEU A 127 -1.79 18.36 9.87
CA LEU A 127 -2.77 18.00 10.89
C LEU A 127 -2.62 18.82 12.17
N THR A 128 -1.38 19.08 12.61
CA THR A 128 -1.13 19.94 13.77
C THR A 128 -1.61 21.36 13.53
N ASP A 129 -1.33 21.95 12.36
CA ASP A 129 -1.84 23.28 12.01
C ASP A 129 -3.37 23.32 11.97
N PHE A 130 -3.99 22.28 11.42
CA PHE A 130 -5.44 22.15 11.38
C PHE A 130 -6.07 22.06 12.77
N ILE A 131 -5.47 21.28 13.68
CA ILE A 131 -5.91 21.17 15.08
C ILE A 131 -5.80 22.53 15.78
N VAL A 132 -4.70 23.27 15.59
CA VAL A 132 -4.52 24.61 16.16
C VAL A 132 -5.58 25.59 15.63
N CYS A 133 -5.87 25.56 14.33
CA CYS A 133 -6.94 26.34 13.73
C CYS A 133 -8.32 25.99 14.31
N LEU A 134 -8.61 24.71 14.54
CA LEU A 134 -9.86 24.26 15.15
C LEU A 134 -9.99 24.75 16.60
N ILE A 135 -8.95 24.59 17.42
CA ILE A 135 -8.94 25.06 18.82
C ILE A 135 -9.16 26.57 18.86
N ARG A 136 -8.47 27.34 18.01
CA ARG A 136 -8.63 28.80 17.91
C ARG A 136 -10.04 29.19 17.48
N SER A 137 -10.64 28.46 16.55
CA SER A 137 -12.01 28.68 16.09
C SER A 137 -13.03 28.42 17.20
N ILE A 138 -12.88 27.31 17.94
CA ILE A 138 -13.75 26.98 19.09
C ILE A 138 -13.62 28.03 20.19
N ASN A 139 -12.40 28.43 20.56
CA ASN A 139 -12.17 29.44 21.59
C ASN A 139 -12.73 30.82 21.19
N ASN A 140 -12.59 31.22 19.92
CA ASN A 140 -13.22 32.46 19.43
C ASN A 140 -14.75 32.38 19.41
N LYS A 141 -15.34 31.20 19.15
CA LYS A 141 -16.80 31.00 19.18
C LYS A 141 -17.34 31.04 20.62
N ASN A 142 -16.58 30.54 21.58
CA ASN A 142 -16.90 30.63 23.02
C ASN A 142 -16.74 32.06 23.54
N ASN A 143 -15.70 32.79 23.14
CA ASN A 143 -15.50 34.19 23.53
C ASN A 143 -16.54 35.15 22.92
N LYS A 144 -17.06 34.85 21.72
CA LYS A 144 -18.15 35.64 21.11
C LYS A 144 -19.51 35.48 21.82
N LYS A 145 -19.69 34.50 22.71
CA LYS A 145 -20.88 34.43 23.59
C LYS A 145 -20.81 35.45 24.74
N HIS A 146 -19.63 35.96 25.06
CA HIS A 146 -19.43 37.11 25.95
C HIS A 146 -19.07 38.36 25.12
N LEU A 147 -20.02 38.83 24.29
CA LEU A 147 -19.95 40.25 23.92
C LEU A 147 -20.08 41.04 25.23
N PRO A 148 -19.15 41.94 25.57
CA PRO A 148 -19.29 42.73 26.78
C PRO A 148 -20.51 43.61 26.58
N GLU A 149 -21.52 43.45 27.44
CA GLU A 149 -22.73 44.29 27.51
C GLU A 149 -22.41 45.80 27.42
N MET A 150 -21.17 46.18 27.76
CA MET A 150 -20.63 47.52 27.58
C MET A 150 -20.69 48.06 26.15
N VAL A 151 -20.51 47.25 25.09
CA VAL A 151 -20.59 47.73 23.70
C VAL A 151 -22.03 48.01 23.29
N ILE A 152 -22.97 47.13 23.70
CA ILE A 152 -24.41 47.31 23.46
C ILE A 152 -24.93 48.52 24.27
N LYS A 153 -24.53 48.69 25.53
CA LYS A 153 -24.86 49.88 26.34
C LYS A 153 -24.30 51.18 25.75
N LYS A 154 -23.11 51.16 25.12
CA LYS A 154 -22.53 52.35 24.47
C LYS A 154 -23.34 52.78 23.24
N ILE A 155 -23.84 51.83 22.46
CA ILE A 155 -24.69 52.09 21.29
C ILE A 155 -26.08 52.60 21.73
N PHE A 156 -26.70 51.97 22.73
CA PHE A 156 -27.99 52.44 23.26
C PHE A 156 -27.93 53.82 23.94
N ARG A 157 -26.83 54.16 24.62
CA ARG A 157 -26.62 55.52 25.16
C ARG A 157 -26.48 56.56 24.05
N LYS A 158 -25.79 56.26 22.95
CA LYS A 158 -25.69 57.17 21.81
C LYS A 158 -27.04 57.38 21.10
N LEU A 159 -27.88 56.35 21.03
CA LEU A 159 -29.21 56.44 20.41
C LEU A 159 -30.23 57.21 21.27
N LYS A 160 -30.10 57.21 22.61
CA LYS A 160 -31.04 57.93 23.50
C LYS A 160 -30.79 59.44 23.59
N ILE A 161 -29.63 59.92 23.13
CA ILE A 161 -29.28 61.36 23.08
C ILE A 161 -29.84 62.03 21.81
N VAL A 162 -30.36 61.24 20.86
CA VAL A 162 -31.03 61.73 19.64
C VAL A 162 -32.54 61.67 19.87
N LYS A 163 -33.07 62.53 20.74
CA LYS A 163 -34.49 62.86 20.82
C LYS A 163 -34.70 64.21 21.49
#